data_AF-A0A8T5MRR6-F1
#
_entry.id   AF-A0A8T5MRR6-F1
#
_cell.length_a   1.000
_cell.length_b   1.000
_cell.length_c   1.000
_cell.angle_alpha   90.00
_cell.angle_beta   90.00
_cell.angle_gamma   90.00
#
_symmetry.space_group_name_H-M   'P 1'
#
loop_
_entity.id
_entity.type
_entity.pdbx_description
1 polymer ?
#
loop_
_entity_poly.entity_id
_entity_poly.type
_entity_poly.pdbx_seq_one_letter_code
_entity_poly.pdbx_strand_id
1 'polypeptide(L)'
;MGITFDDVLLLPNESRVEPDQADVTSKVSREVSLNIPIVSAAMDTVTEANMAIAMAREGGIGVIHRNTSKEQQVNEVHEVKRADELLVREVVTVTPDCSVKAVWRL
;
A
#
# COMPACT_ATOMS: atom_id res chain seq x y z
N MET A 1 3.23 -3.96 -36.29
CA MET A 1 2.51 -2.74 -35.89
C MET A 1 2.17 -2.87 -34.41
N GLY A 2 2.44 -1.83 -33.62
CA GLY A 2 1.95 -1.72 -32.24
C GLY A 2 0.67 -0.88 -32.21
N ILE A 3 -0.16 -1.11 -31.21
CA ILE A 3 -1.42 -0.40 -30.96
C ILE A 3 -1.35 0.13 -29.53
N THR A 4 -1.76 1.38 -29.28
CA THR A 4 -1.86 1.99 -27.95
C THR A 4 -3.33 2.08 -27.50
N PHE A 5 -3.57 2.55 -26.26
CA PHE A 5 -4.92 2.69 -25.70
C PHE A 5 -5.82 3.61 -26.53
N ASP A 6 -5.27 4.71 -27.09
CA ASP A 6 -6.03 5.70 -27.87
C ASP A 6 -6.39 5.21 -29.28
N ASP A 7 -5.81 4.10 -29.74
CA ASP A 7 -6.08 3.56 -31.08
C ASP A 7 -7.34 2.68 -31.13
N VAL A 8 -7.91 2.32 -29.97
CA VAL A 8 -9.00 1.34 -29.87
C VAL A 8 -10.10 1.77 -28.91
N LEU A 9 -11.30 1.23 -29.13
CA LEU A 9 -12.46 1.42 -28.25
C LEU A 9 -13.07 0.07 -27.90
N LEU A 10 -13.65 -0.03 -26.70
CA LEU A 10 -14.48 -1.17 -26.31
C LEU A 10 -15.86 -1.02 -26.96
N LEU A 11 -16.31 -2.05 -27.66
CA LEU A 11 -17.66 -2.11 -28.20
C LEU A 11 -18.65 -2.43 -27.06
N PRO A 12 -19.68 -1.59 -26.83
CA PRO A 12 -20.72 -1.88 -25.84
C PRO A 12 -21.49 -3.17 -26.15
N ASN A 13 -21.98 -3.83 -25.11
CA ASN A 13 -22.84 -5.01 -25.22
C ASN A 13 -23.91 -5.00 -24.12
N GLU A 14 -24.94 -5.84 -24.26
CA GLU A 14 -25.96 -6.01 -23.21
C GLU A 14 -25.31 -6.50 -21.91
N SER A 15 -25.61 -5.82 -20.79
CA SER A 15 -25.20 -6.22 -19.44
C SER A 15 -26.43 -6.42 -18.57
N ARG A 16 -26.36 -7.41 -17.68
CA ARG A 16 -27.32 -7.62 -16.59
C ARG A 16 -26.69 -7.38 -15.21
N VAL A 17 -25.44 -6.92 -15.19
CA VAL A 17 -24.67 -6.60 -13.99
C VAL A 17 -24.69 -5.09 -13.83
N GLU A 18 -25.15 -4.63 -12.66
CA GLU A 18 -25.05 -3.22 -12.30
C GLU A 18 -23.59 -2.84 -12.00
N PRO A 19 -23.15 -1.59 -12.28
CA PRO A 19 -21.74 -1.21 -12.15
C PRO A 19 -21.13 -1.46 -10.76
N ASP A 20 -21.92 -1.32 -9.68
CA ASP A 20 -21.50 -1.55 -8.30
C ASP A 20 -21.45 -3.04 -7.90
N GLN A 21 -21.95 -3.92 -8.76
CA GLN A 21 -21.93 -5.38 -8.59
C GLN A 21 -20.77 -6.05 -9.33
N ALA A 22 -20.01 -5.30 -10.13
CA ALA A 22 -18.88 -5.84 -10.88
C ALA A 22 -17.75 -6.26 -9.91
N ASP A 23 -17.35 -7.53 -9.98
CA ASP A 23 -16.18 -8.03 -9.24
C ASP A 23 -14.89 -7.57 -9.93
N VAL A 24 -14.15 -6.71 -9.23
CA VAL A 24 -12.87 -6.14 -9.68
C VAL A 24 -11.66 -6.80 -9.00
N THR A 25 -11.88 -7.89 -8.27
CA THR A 25 -10.81 -8.69 -7.66
C THR A 25 -9.83 -9.15 -8.73
N SER A 26 -8.55 -8.96 -8.48
CA SER A 26 -7.50 -9.29 -9.47
C SER A 26 -6.27 -9.90 -8.80
N LYS A 27 -5.40 -10.52 -9.60
CA LYS A 27 -4.14 -11.11 -9.13
C LYS A 27 -2.96 -10.28 -9.56
N VAL A 28 -2.17 -9.80 -8.60
CA VAL A 28 -0.90 -9.10 -8.87
C VAL A 28 0.27 -10.09 -8.99
N SER A 29 0.14 -11.28 -8.39
CA SER A 29 1.11 -12.36 -8.53
C SER A 29 0.40 -13.72 -8.54
N ARG A 30 1.17 -14.83 -8.61
CA ARG A 30 0.61 -16.18 -8.53
C ARG A 30 -0.13 -16.44 -7.21
N GLU A 31 0.29 -15.78 -6.14
CA GLU A 31 -0.15 -16.06 -4.76
C GLU A 31 -0.85 -14.87 -4.10
N VAL A 32 -0.81 -13.67 -4.70
CA VAL A 32 -1.38 -12.45 -4.11
C VAL A 32 -2.55 -11.95 -4.95
N SER A 33 -3.71 -11.87 -4.32
CA SER A 33 -4.93 -11.25 -4.87
C SER A 33 -5.16 -9.90 -4.22
N LEU A 34 -5.73 -8.96 -4.97
CA LEU A 34 -6.11 -7.61 -4.55
C LEU A 34 -7.61 -7.44 -4.72
N ASN A 35 -8.23 -6.63 -3.86
CA ASN A 35 -9.66 -6.32 -3.96
C ASN A 35 -9.93 -5.36 -5.13
N ILE A 36 -8.95 -4.55 -5.52
CA ILE A 36 -9.00 -3.68 -6.71
C ILE A 36 -7.73 -3.84 -7.56
N PRO A 37 -7.77 -3.65 -8.89
CA PRO A 37 -6.63 -3.85 -9.78
C PRO A 37 -5.69 -2.64 -9.85
N ILE A 38 -5.40 -2.03 -8.70
CA ILE A 38 -4.62 -0.78 -8.61
C ILE A 38 -3.34 -0.99 -7.82
N VAL A 39 -2.21 -0.61 -8.43
CA VAL A 39 -0.86 -0.72 -7.87
C VAL A 39 -0.17 0.64 -7.97
N SER A 40 0.38 1.16 -6.88
CA SER A 40 1.15 2.41 -6.94
C SER A 40 2.55 2.18 -7.50
N ALA A 41 3.04 3.16 -8.27
CA ALA A 41 4.34 3.07 -8.91
C ALA A 41 5.50 3.10 -7.90
N ALA A 42 6.55 2.31 -8.14
CA ALA A 42 7.75 2.23 -7.31
C ALA A 42 8.71 3.41 -7.53
N MET A 43 8.22 4.63 -7.32
CA MET A 43 8.94 5.89 -7.52
C MET A 43 9.04 6.67 -6.21
N ASP A 44 10.15 7.36 -6.01
CA ASP A 44 10.42 8.19 -4.82
C ASP A 44 9.40 9.32 -4.65
N THR A 45 8.89 9.86 -5.74
CA THR A 45 7.84 10.89 -5.73
C THR A 45 6.43 10.33 -5.54
N VAL A 46 6.26 9.00 -5.47
CA VAL A 46 4.94 8.37 -5.47
C VAL A 46 4.72 7.50 -4.24
N THR A 47 5.63 6.58 -3.92
CA THR A 47 5.33 5.52 -2.95
C THR A 47 6.40 5.36 -1.87
N GLU A 48 6.13 5.96 -0.71
CA GLU A 48 6.70 5.65 0.61
C GLU A 48 5.63 4.96 1.50
N ALA A 49 5.91 4.73 2.79
CA ALA A 49 5.05 3.99 3.71
C ALA A 49 3.62 4.53 3.74
N ASN A 50 3.44 5.85 3.81
CA ASN A 50 2.13 6.49 3.87
C ASN A 50 1.25 6.12 2.66
N MET A 51 1.81 6.16 1.45
CA MET A 51 1.08 5.78 0.24
C MET A 51 0.80 4.28 0.20
N ALA A 52 1.76 3.45 0.60
CA ALA A 52 1.56 2.00 0.62
C ALA A 52 0.49 1.57 1.64
N ILE A 53 0.40 2.22 2.80
CA ILE A 53 -0.65 2.02 3.80
C ILE A 53 -2.01 2.42 3.23
N ALA A 54 -2.11 3.60 2.62
CA ALA A 54 -3.35 4.08 2.02
C ALA A 54 -3.84 3.12 0.92
N MET A 55 -2.95 2.70 0.02
CA MET A 55 -3.25 1.74 -1.03
C MET A 55 -3.77 0.41 -0.48
N ALA A 56 -3.13 -0.12 0.57
CA ALA A 56 -3.57 -1.37 1.18
C ALA A 56 -4.98 -1.25 1.81
N ARG A 57 -5.29 -0.12 2.44
CA ARG A 57 -6.61 0.15 3.04
C ARG A 57 -7.72 0.27 2.00
N GLU A 58 -7.42 0.84 0.84
CA GLU A 58 -8.34 0.90 -0.31
C GLU A 58 -8.43 -0.44 -1.07
N GLY A 59 -7.69 -1.47 -0.65
CA GLY A 59 -7.74 -2.81 -1.24
C GLY A 59 -6.78 -3.05 -2.42
N GLY A 60 -5.90 -2.10 -2.70
CA GLY A 60 -4.79 -2.21 -3.65
C GLY A 60 -3.47 -2.59 -2.98
N ILE A 61 -2.34 -2.26 -3.63
CA ILE A 61 -1.00 -2.48 -3.08
C ILE A 61 -0.05 -1.34 -3.47
N GLY A 62 0.80 -0.94 -2.53
CA GLY A 62 1.89 -0.01 -2.80
C GLY A 62 3.25 -0.71 -2.91
N VAL A 63 4.08 -0.24 -3.84
CA VAL A 63 5.46 -0.72 -4.02
C VAL A 63 6.44 0.36 -3.60
N ILE A 64 7.14 0.15 -2.49
CA ILE A 64 8.15 1.10 -2.00
C ILE A 64 9.30 1.21 -3.01
N HIS A 65 9.67 2.44 -3.38
CA HIS A 65 10.77 2.71 -4.29
C HIS A 65 12.13 2.27 -3.73
N ARG A 66 13.17 2.25 -4.58
CA ARG A 66 14.55 1.84 -4.21
C ARG A 66 15.56 2.98 -4.14
N ASN A 67 15.10 4.22 -4.28
CA ASN A 67 15.97 5.41 -4.23
C ASN A 67 16.22 5.85 -2.78
N THR A 68 16.64 4.92 -1.92
CA THR A 68 16.84 5.11 -0.49
C THR A 68 17.83 4.05 0.02
N SER A 69 18.36 4.18 1.24
CA SER A 69 19.23 3.14 1.81
C SER A 69 18.44 1.86 2.07
N LYS A 70 19.13 0.72 2.14
CA LYS A 70 18.49 -0.57 2.47
C LYS A 70 17.79 -0.51 3.82
N GLU A 71 18.43 0.12 4.80
CA GLU A 71 17.93 0.28 6.17
C GLU A 71 16.66 1.15 6.18
N GLN A 72 16.67 2.25 5.44
CA GLN A 72 15.50 3.13 5.31
C GLN A 72 14.34 2.39 4.64
N GLN A 73 14.58 1.69 3.52
CA GLN A 73 13.53 0.91 2.86
C GLN A 73 12.93 -0.16 3.78
N VAL A 74 13.76 -0.82 4.59
CA VAL A 74 13.29 -1.80 5.57
C VAL A 74 12.40 -1.14 6.62
N ASN A 75 12.75 0.06 7.09
CA ASN A 75 11.91 0.82 8.01
C ASN A 75 10.56 1.19 7.39
N GLU A 76 10.53 1.67 6.14
CA GLU A 76 9.28 1.94 5.41
C GLU A 76 8.37 0.69 5.37
N VAL A 77 8.95 -0.48 5.07
CA VAL A 77 8.21 -1.74 5.07
C VAL A 77 7.72 -2.11 6.46
N HIS A 78 8.52 -1.89 7.51
CA HIS A 78 8.09 -2.12 8.89
C HIS A 78 6.91 -1.24 9.30
N GLU A 79 6.93 0.05 8.93
CA GLU A 79 5.82 0.97 9.18
C GLU A 79 4.54 0.48 8.51
N VAL A 80 4.61 0.10 7.23
CA VAL A 80 3.46 -0.45 6.49
C VAL A 80 2.88 -1.69 7.18
N LYS A 81 3.74 -2.60 7.65
CA LYS A 81 3.28 -3.84 8.30
C LYS A 81 2.68 -3.60 9.68
N ARG A 82 3.13 -2.57 10.41
CA ARG A 82 2.61 -2.21 11.73
C ARG A 82 1.31 -1.39 11.67
N ALA A 83 1.02 -0.74 10.54
CA ALA A 83 -0.09 0.20 10.42
C ALA A 83 -1.47 -0.37 10.78
N ASP A 84 -1.69 -1.67 10.60
CA ASP A 84 -2.91 -2.40 10.98
C ASP A 84 -2.61 -3.59 11.92
N GLU A 85 -1.47 -3.58 12.63
CA GLU A 85 -1.22 -4.58 13.68
C GLU A 85 -2.12 -4.32 14.89
N LEU A 86 -3.04 -5.24 15.15
CA LEU A 86 -3.86 -5.22 16.38
C LEU A 86 -3.05 -5.57 17.64
N LEU A 87 -1.88 -6.21 17.48
CA LEU A 87 -1.01 -6.68 18.56
C LEU A 87 0.26 -5.84 18.61
N VAL A 88 0.35 -4.92 19.58
CA VAL A 88 1.56 -4.12 19.81
C VAL A 88 2.64 -5.00 20.42
N ARG A 89 3.60 -5.43 19.59
CA ARG A 89 4.73 -6.29 20.03
C ARG A 89 5.85 -5.51 20.70
N GLU A 90 6.13 -4.31 20.23
CA GLU A 90 7.15 -3.42 20.81
C GLU A 90 6.45 -2.31 21.58
N VAL A 91 6.39 -2.47 22.90
CA VAL A 91 5.85 -1.45 23.81
C VAL A 91 7.00 -0.60 24.31
N VAL A 92 6.92 0.71 24.07
CA VAL A 92 7.82 1.67 24.71
C VAL A 92 7.44 1.79 26.18
N THR A 93 8.35 1.41 27.07
CA THR A 93 8.15 1.48 28.53
C THR A 93 9.11 2.49 29.15
N VAL A 94 8.64 3.22 30.16
CA VAL A 94 9.46 4.18 30.92
C VAL A 94 9.42 3.87 32.41
N THR A 95 10.50 4.19 33.13
CA THR A 95 10.57 4.04 34.59
C THR A 95 9.93 5.24 35.31
N PRO A 96 9.47 5.09 36.57
CA PRO A 96 8.87 6.20 37.33
C PRO A 96 9.81 7.41 37.53
N ASP A 97 11.11 7.15 37.53
CA ASP A 97 12.22 8.11 37.62
C ASP A 97 12.55 8.81 36.29
N CYS A 98 11.91 8.41 35.19
CA CYS A 98 12.12 9.02 33.89
C CYS A 98 11.55 10.45 33.84
N SER A 99 12.39 11.42 33.50
CA SER A 99 11.93 12.81 33.38
C SER A 99 10.96 12.96 32.20
N VAL A 100 9.97 13.86 32.34
CA VAL A 100 9.02 14.21 31.27
C VAL A 100 9.77 14.57 29.97
N LYS A 101 10.88 15.32 30.07
CA LYS A 101 11.71 15.68 28.91
C LYS A 101 12.32 14.48 28.18
N ALA A 102 12.65 13.41 28.89
CA ALA A 102 13.16 12.18 28.28
C ALA A 102 12.04 11.42 27.56
N VAL A 103 10.83 11.39 28.13
CA VAL A 103 9.66 10.78 27.48
C VAL A 103 9.29 11.50 26.18
N TRP A 104 9.34 12.84 26.14
CA TRP A 104 9.06 13.64 24.93
C TRP A 104 10.04 13.41 23.76
N ARG A 105 11.15 12.69 23.97
CA ARG A 105 12.16 12.40 22.95
C ARG A 105 12.14 10.96 22.45
N LEU A 106 11.29 10.12 23.04
CA LEU A 106 11.00 8.76 22.56
C LEU A 106 10.06 8.84 21.35
#